data_AF-F8CA71-F1
#
_entry.id   AF-F8CA71-F1
#
_cell.length_a   1.000
_cell.length_b   1.000
_cell.length_c   1.000
_cell.angle_alpha   90.00
_cell.angle_beta   90.00
_cell.angle_gamma   90.00
#
_symmetry.space_group_name_H-M   'P 1'
#
loop_
_entity.id
_entity.type
_entity.pdbx_description
1 polymer ?
#
loop_
_entity_poly.entity_id
_entity_poly.type
_entity_poly.pdbx_seq_one_letter_code
_entity_poly.pdbx_strand_id
1 'polypeptide(L)'
;MDVTEGIVVSLITAMVVGVPLFGLTLRFSLKPLVEAFIRLKEAQHGGMDVRMLRERVAHLEHVLEAHGLIDAPQPRALRSGTPEHLSAVSPLKDRERV
;
A
#
# COMPACT_ATOMS: atom_id res chain seq x y z
N MET A 1 -22.04 -5.72 -51.56
CA MET A 1 -20.76 -5.44 -50.90
C MET A 1 -20.01 -6.74 -50.83
N ASP A 2 -18.80 -6.79 -51.37
CA ASP A 2 -18.00 -8.02 -51.39
C ASP A 2 -17.57 -8.38 -49.95
N VAL A 3 -17.53 -9.67 -49.63
CA VAL A 3 -17.16 -10.14 -48.28
C VAL A 3 -15.76 -9.65 -47.91
N THR A 4 -14.84 -9.68 -48.88
CA THR A 4 -13.48 -9.16 -48.74
C THR A 4 -13.47 -7.66 -48.44
N GLU A 5 -14.32 -6.89 -49.11
CA GLU A 5 -14.46 -5.46 -48.90
C GLU A 5 -14.97 -5.16 -47.47
N GLY A 6 -15.97 -5.92 -47.00
CA GLY A 6 -16.47 -5.83 -45.63
C GLY A 6 -15.41 -6.14 -44.57
N ILE A 7 -14.59 -7.18 -44.80
CA ILE A 7 -13.48 -7.54 -43.90
C ILE A 7 -12.46 -6.41 -43.83
N VAL A 8 -12.03 -5.88 -44.98
CA VAL A 8 -11.04 -4.80 -45.04
C VAL A 8 -11.55 -3.54 -44.34
N VAL A 9 -12.80 -3.15 -44.58
CA VAL A 9 -13.42 -1.98 -43.92
C VAL A 9 -13.52 -2.19 -42.41
N SER A 10 -13.86 -3.39 -41.95
CA SER A 10 -13.93 -3.69 -40.53
C SER A 10 -12.56 -3.61 -39.84
N LEU A 11 -11.50 -4.11 -40.48
CA LEU A 11 -10.13 -4.05 -39.97
C LEU A 11 -9.61 -2.62 -39.89
N ILE A 12 -9.84 -1.82 -40.93
CA ILE A 12 -9.47 -0.40 -40.95
C ILE A 12 -10.21 0.33 -39.83
N THR A 13 -11.52 0.11 -39.71
CA THR A 13 -12.33 0.74 -38.66
C THR A 13 -11.85 0.34 -37.27
N ALA A 14 -11.55 -0.94 -37.05
CA ALA A 14 -11.01 -1.43 -35.79
C ALA A 14 -9.65 -0.82 -35.46
N MET A 15 -8.76 -0.62 -36.44
CA MET A 15 -7.48 0.06 -36.19
C MET A 15 -7.65 1.54 -35.92
N VAL A 16 -8.47 2.24 -36.71
CA VAL A 16 -8.68 3.69 -36.59
C VAL A 16 -9.34 4.05 -35.27
N VAL A 17 -10.29 3.25 -34.80
CA VAL A 17 -10.97 3.48 -33.51
C VAL A 17 -10.18 2.85 -32.37
N GLY A 18 -9.68 1.63 -32.56
CA GLY A 18 -9.03 0.85 -31.51
C GLY A 18 -7.68 1.42 -31.08
N VAL A 19 -6.85 1.93 -32.00
CA VAL A 19 -5.53 2.47 -31.64
C VAL A 19 -5.65 3.72 -30.74
N PRO A 20 -6.48 4.74 -31.05
CA PRO A 20 -6.70 5.86 -30.15
C PRO A 20 -7.34 5.45 -28.81
N LEU A 21 -8.33 4.56 -28.83
CA LEU A 21 -8.98 4.08 -27.60
C LEU A 21 -7.97 3.35 -26.71
N PHE A 22 -7.16 2.48 -27.30
CA PHE A 22 -6.10 1.77 -26.59
C PHE A 22 -5.05 2.75 -26.05
N GLY A 23 -4.60 3.72 -26.85
CA GLY A 23 -3.66 4.75 -26.42
C GLY A 23 -4.19 5.59 -25.25
N LEU A 24 -5.46 6.01 -25.29
CA LEU A 24 -6.10 6.72 -24.19
C LEU A 24 -6.23 5.84 -22.96
N THR A 25 -6.72 4.61 -23.11
CA THR A 25 -6.87 3.65 -22.01
C THR A 25 -5.54 3.37 -21.34
N LEU A 26 -4.48 3.18 -22.12
CA LEU A 26 -3.13 2.96 -21.63
C LEU A 26 -2.64 4.23 -20.90
N ARG A 27 -2.80 5.42 -21.49
CA ARG A 27 -2.40 6.68 -20.86
C ARG A 27 -3.13 6.95 -19.54
N PHE A 28 -4.42 6.61 -19.46
CA PHE A 28 -5.22 6.77 -18.24
C PHE A 28 -4.99 5.66 -17.21
N SER A 29 -4.65 4.44 -17.62
CA SER A 29 -4.44 3.32 -16.71
C SER A 29 -2.99 3.23 -16.19
N LEU A 30 -1.99 3.61 -16.98
CA LEU A 30 -0.58 3.50 -16.57
C LEU A 30 -0.29 4.33 -15.32
N LYS A 31 -0.74 5.59 -15.27
CA LYS A 31 -0.46 6.47 -14.14
C LYS A 31 -1.01 5.93 -12.80
N PRO A 32 -2.33 5.63 -12.67
CA PRO A 32 -2.85 5.08 -11.42
C PRO A 32 -2.29 3.68 -11.12
N LEU A 33 -1.98 2.88 -12.13
CA LEU A 33 -1.44 1.53 -11.94
C LEU A 33 0.00 1.58 -11.41
N VAL A 34 0.84 2.47 -11.94
CA VAL A 34 2.19 2.71 -11.41
C VAL A 34 2.13 3.27 -9.99
N GLU A 35 1.24 4.23 -9.71
CA GLU A 35 1.09 4.78 -8.35
C GLU A 35 0.62 3.70 -7.35
N ALA A 36 -0.37 2.89 -7.71
CA ALA A 36 -0.83 1.77 -6.89
C ALA A 36 0.27 0.73 -6.68
N PHE A 37 1.08 0.45 -7.71
CA PHE A 37 2.21 -0.47 -7.62
C PHE A 37 3.31 0.04 -6.68
N ILE A 38 3.62 1.34 -6.73
CA ILE A 38 4.58 1.98 -5.82
C ILE A 38 4.08 1.90 -4.38
N ARG A 39 2.82 2.29 -4.13
CA ARG A 39 2.20 2.21 -2.79
C ARG A 39 2.17 0.78 -2.25
N LEU A 40 1.88 -0.20 -3.11
CA LEU A 40 1.92 -1.60 -2.75
C LEU A 40 3.35 -2.04 -2.39
N LYS A 41 4.34 -1.65 -3.19
CA LYS A 41 5.75 -1.96 -2.93
C LYS A 41 6.23 -1.34 -1.62
N GLU A 42 5.85 -0.10 -1.33
CA GLU A 42 6.16 0.60 -0.07
C GLU A 42 5.51 -0.11 1.13
N ALA A 43 4.24 -0.49 1.02
CA ALA A 43 3.56 -1.25 2.07
C ALA A 43 4.20 -2.63 2.31
N GLN A 44 4.65 -3.31 1.24
CA GLN A 44 5.37 -4.57 1.33
C GLN A 44 6.76 -4.40 1.97
N HIS A 45 7.50 -3.33 1.64
CA HIS A 45 8.80 -3.06 2.27
C HIS A 45 8.65 -2.80 3.76
N GLY A 46 7.69 -1.95 4.17
CA GLY A 46 7.40 -1.74 5.59
C GLY A 46 6.95 -3.01 6.31
N GLY A 47 6.18 -3.87 5.64
CA GLY A 47 5.78 -5.18 6.18
C GLY A 47 6.95 -6.17 6.33
N MET A 48 7.95 -6.09 5.46
CA MET A 48 9.14 -6.94 5.51
C MET A 48 10.01 -6.59 6.71
N ASP A 49 10.24 -5.30 6.97
CA ASP A 49 11.05 -4.85 8.11
C ASP A 49 10.39 -5.25 9.45
N VAL A 50 9.06 -5.13 9.53
CA VAL A 50 8.29 -5.56 10.71
C VAL A 50 8.36 -7.07 10.92
N ARG A 51 8.31 -7.87 9.84
CA ARG A 51 8.47 -9.33 9.92
C ARG A 51 9.87 -9.72 10.36
N MET A 52 10.89 -9.11 9.78
CA MET A 52 12.29 -9.36 10.14
C MET A 52 12.57 -8.99 11.60
N LEU A 53 12.03 -7.85 12.06
CA LEU A 53 12.14 -7.45 13.46
C LEU A 53 11.44 -8.44 14.39
N ARG A 54 10.24 -8.90 14.02
CA ARG A 54 9.49 -9.91 14.79
C ARG A 54 10.25 -11.23 14.91
N GLU A 55 10.88 -11.70 13.84
CA GLU A 55 11.71 -12.91 13.87
C GLU A 55 12.93 -12.74 14.79
N ARG A 56 13.60 -11.58 14.73
CA ARG A 56 14.73 -11.28 15.62
C ARG A 56 14.32 -11.22 17.08
N VAL A 57 13.17 -10.60 17.39
CA VAL A 57 12.63 -10.56 18.75
C VAL A 57 12.31 -11.97 19.25
N ALA A 58 11.63 -12.80 18.44
CA ALA A 58 11.31 -14.18 18.81
C ALA A 58 12.58 -15.02 19.06
N HIS A 59 13.63 -14.81 18.27
CA HIS A 59 14.92 -15.48 18.49
C HIS A 59 15.59 -15.04 19.80
N LEU A 60 15.60 -13.73 20.09
CA LEU A 60 16.14 -13.18 21.33
C LEU A 60 15.36 -13.67 22.56
N GLU A 61 14.03 -13.72 22.48
CA GLU A 61 13.18 -14.28 23.53
C GLU A 61 13.53 -15.74 23.81
N HIS A 62 13.69 -16.55 22.75
CA HIS A 62 14.06 -17.96 22.91
C HIS A 62 15.46 -18.14 23.50
N VAL A 63 16.43 -17.30 23.11
CA VAL A 63 17.79 -17.33 23.70
C VAL A 63 17.74 -16.95 25.17
N LEU A 64 16.99 -15.90 25.55
CA LEU A 64 16.84 -15.51 26.95
C LEU A 64 16.15 -16.58 27.79
N GLU A 65 15.13 -17.24 27.25
CA GLU A 65 14.45 -18.38 27.86
C GLU A 65 15.42 -19.55 28.08
N ALA A 66 16.22 -19.89 27.06
CA ALA A 66 17.23 -20.95 27.17
C ALA A 66 18.33 -20.65 28.20
N HIS A 67 18.65 -19.38 28.43
CA HIS A 67 19.60 -18.96 29.46
C HIS A 67 18.96 -18.80 30.85
N GLY A 68 17.66 -19.11 31.01
CA GLY A 68 16.93 -19.01 32.28
C GLY A 68 16.80 -17.58 32.79
N LEU A 69 16.96 -16.57 31.91
CA LEU A 69 16.89 -15.15 32.25
C LEU A 69 15.46 -14.58 32.17
N ILE A 70 14.52 -15.35 31.62
CA ILE A 70 13.08 -15.06 31.65
C ILE A 70 12.44 -15.99 32.68
N ASP A 71 12.33 -15.52 33.92
CA ASP A 71 11.33 -16.03 34.85
C ASP A 71 9.98 -15.51 34.37
N ALA A 72 9.07 -16.38 33.95
CA ALA A 72 7.74 -15.99 33.48
C ALA A 72 7.03 -15.05 34.47
N PRO A 73 6.63 -13.83 34.07
CA PRO A 73 5.67 -13.05 34.82
C PRO A 73 4.61 -12.47 33.87
N GLN A 74 3.45 -13.13 33.87
CA GLN A 74 2.15 -12.66 33.39
C GLN A 74 1.99 -12.40 31.87
N PRO A 75 0.84 -12.81 31.30
CA PRO A 75 0.39 -12.36 30.00
C PRO A 75 -0.04 -10.89 30.12
N ARG A 76 0.93 -9.96 30.07
CA ARG A 76 0.61 -8.55 29.84
C ARG A 76 0.18 -8.44 28.40
N ALA A 77 -1.15 -8.48 28.25
CA ALA A 77 -1.90 -8.32 27.03
C ALA A 77 -1.13 -7.55 25.98
N LEU A 78 -1.01 -8.17 24.80
CA LEU A 78 -1.00 -7.49 23.51
C LEU A 78 -1.90 -6.26 23.63
N ARG A 79 -1.32 -5.10 23.92
CA ARG A 79 -2.01 -3.82 23.86
C ARG A 79 -2.16 -3.56 22.37
N SER A 80 -3.18 -4.21 21.82
CA SER A 80 -3.83 -3.86 20.56
C SER A 80 -3.74 -2.35 20.42
N GLY A 81 -3.03 -1.91 19.38
CA GLY A 81 -2.95 -0.50 19.03
C GLY A 81 -4.35 -0.01 18.68
N THR A 82 -5.09 0.44 19.69
CA THR A 82 -6.21 1.34 19.54
C THR A 82 -5.69 2.57 18.79
N PRO A 83 -6.31 2.97 17.67
CA PRO A 83 -6.00 4.26 17.06
C PRO A 83 -6.51 5.31 18.05
N GLU A 84 -5.59 6.00 18.73
CA GLU A 84 -5.96 7.11 19.61
C GLU A 84 -6.58 8.22 18.77
N HIS A 85 -7.91 8.24 18.83
CA HIS A 85 -8.79 9.29 18.40
C HIS A 85 -8.52 10.54 19.26
N LEU A 86 -7.55 11.38 18.85
CA LEU A 86 -7.38 12.71 19.41
C LEU A 86 -8.45 13.65 18.83
N SER A 87 -9.64 13.62 19.43
CA SER A 87 -10.59 14.73 19.43
C SER A 87 -10.62 15.37 20.82
N ALA A 88 -10.23 16.66 20.87
CA ALA A 88 -10.70 17.73 21.76
C ALA A 88 -9.58 18.80 21.84
N VAL A 89 -9.60 19.85 20.99
CA VAL A 89 -10.25 21.15 21.26
C VAL A 89 -9.70 21.85 22.52
N SER A 90 -8.96 22.95 22.34
CA SER A 90 -9.34 24.31 22.83
C SER A 90 -8.21 25.36 22.57
N PRO A 91 -8.52 26.66 22.34
CA PRO A 91 -7.63 27.64 21.73
C PRO A 91 -6.92 28.55 22.77
N LEU A 92 -5.65 28.87 22.53
CA LEU A 92 -4.94 30.02 23.13
C LEU A 92 -4.68 31.02 21.99
N LYS A 93 -5.47 32.08 21.82
CA LYS A 93 -5.41 33.36 22.54
C LYS A 93 -4.04 34.05 22.46
N ASP A 94 -3.93 34.90 21.43
CA ASP A 94 -3.58 36.32 21.54
C ASP A 94 -2.21 36.70 22.15
N ARG A 95 -1.24 36.93 21.27
CA ARG A 95 -0.08 37.85 21.35
C ARG A 95 0.75 37.57 20.09
N GLU A 96 0.91 38.47 19.14
CA GLU A 96 1.81 39.61 19.27
C GLU A 96 1.59 40.57 18.09
N ARG A 97 1.16 41.80 18.40
CA ARG A 97 1.43 42.99 17.58
C ARG A 97 2.62 43.69 18.23
N VAL A 98 3.71 43.89 17.49
CA VAL A 98 4.60 45.06 17.59
C VAL A 98 5.13 45.36 16.20
#